data_AF-A0A4Z2J2Y8-F1
#
_entry.id   AF-A0A4Z2J2Y8-F1
#
_cell.length_a   1.000
_cell.length_b   1.000
_cell.length_c   1.000
_cell.angle_alpha   90.00
_cell.angle_beta   90.00
_cell.angle_gamma   90.00
#
_symmetry.space_group_name_H-M   'P 1'
#
loop_
_entity.id
_entity.type
_entity.pdbx_description
1 polymer ?
#
loop_
_entity_poly.entity_id
_entity_poly.type
_entity_poly.pdbx_seq_one_letter_code
_entity_poly.pdbx_strand_id
1 'polypeptide(L)'
;MASLHTLNLDHNLIDHIAEGVFGELYKLARLDMTSNRLRTLPPDPLFARSQTGAISPTPYNTIISLNFGGNPLHCNCELLWLRRLTRGDDMETCATPPHLAAR
;
A
#
# COMPACT_ATOMS: atom_id res chain seq x y z
N MET A 1 11.18 0.48 -20.58
CA MET A 1 10.40 -0.27 -19.58
C MET A 1 11.25 -0.41 -18.32
N ALA A 2 10.82 0.19 -17.21
CA ALA A 2 11.55 0.10 -15.94
C ALA A 2 11.41 -1.32 -15.36
N SER A 3 12.53 -1.98 -15.05
CA SER A 3 12.54 -3.32 -14.44
C SER A 3 12.89 -3.26 -12.96
N LEU A 4 12.09 -2.50 -12.21
CA LEU A 4 12.26 -2.33 -10.78
C LEU A 4 11.56 -3.47 -10.02
N HIS A 5 12.30 -4.16 -9.15
CA HIS A 5 11.77 -5.26 -8.33
C HIS A 5 11.51 -4.82 -6.89
N THR A 6 12.29 -3.87 -6.38
CA THR A 6 12.19 -3.34 -5.03
C THR A 6 12.28 -1.83 -5.08
N LEU A 7 11.32 -1.16 -4.45
CA LEU A 7 11.29 0.28 -4.26
C LEU A 7 11.23 0.54 -2.75
N ASN A 8 12.24 1.23 -2.24
CA ASN A 8 12.30 1.61 -0.84
C ASN A 8 12.20 3.13 -0.72
N LEU A 9 11.19 3.57 0.02
CA LEU A 9 10.86 4.97 0.31
C LEU A 9 10.64 5.16 1.81
N ASP A 10 11.15 4.26 2.65
CA ASP A 10 11.01 4.32 4.10
C ASP A 10 11.64 5.58 4.70
N HIS A 11 11.13 6.02 5.86
CA HIS A 11 11.64 7.16 6.65
C HIS A 11 11.79 8.46 5.87
N ASN A 12 10.89 8.70 4.91
CA ASN A 12 10.79 9.98 4.22
C ASN A 12 9.64 10.82 4.80
N LEU A 13 9.41 11.99 4.22
CA LEU A 13 8.35 12.90 4.64
C LEU A 13 7.20 12.91 3.61
N ILE A 14 7.00 11.80 2.90
CA ILE A 14 5.99 11.71 1.83
C ILE A 14 4.61 11.76 2.48
N ASP A 15 3.82 12.74 2.09
CA ASP A 15 2.46 12.97 2.58
C ASP A 15 1.38 12.67 1.52
N HIS A 16 1.76 12.72 0.24
CA HIS A 16 0.89 12.48 -0.89
C HIS A 16 1.55 11.58 -1.95
N ILE A 17 0.76 10.64 -2.49
CA ILE A 17 1.12 9.82 -3.63
C ILE A 17 0.07 10.07 -4.70
N ALA A 18 0.52 10.47 -5.89
CA ALA A 18 -0.37 10.68 -7.02
C ALA A 18 -0.85 9.35 -7.61
N GLU A 19 -2.06 9.37 -8.16
CA GLU A 19 -2.67 8.21 -8.81
C GLU A 19 -1.83 7.75 -10.01
N GLY A 20 -1.66 6.43 -10.16
CA GLY A 20 -0.93 5.84 -11.28
C GLY A 20 0.59 5.97 -11.24
N VAL A 21 1.18 6.55 -10.19
CA VAL A 21 2.66 6.64 -10.03
C VAL A 21 3.32 5.26 -10.13
N PHE A 22 2.64 4.20 -9.67
CA PHE A 22 3.16 2.84 -9.72
C PHE A 22 2.61 2.00 -10.89
N GLY A 23 1.79 2.59 -11.76
CA GLY A 23 1.07 1.88 -12.82
C GLY A 23 1.96 1.18 -13.84
N GLU A 24 3.16 1.71 -14.08
CA GLU A 24 4.15 1.14 -15.02
C GLU A 24 5.13 0.15 -14.35
N LEU A 25 5.07 -0.02 -13.03
CA LEU A 25 6.00 -0.85 -12.26
C LEU A 25 5.53 -2.31 -12.16
N TYR A 26 5.25 -2.93 -13.31
CA TYR A 26 4.69 -4.28 -13.38
C TYR A 26 5.57 -5.35 -12.71
N LYS A 27 6.89 -5.17 -12.71
CA LYS A 27 7.86 -6.11 -12.11
C LYS A 27 8.09 -5.89 -10.61
N LEU A 28 7.44 -4.89 -10.00
CA LEU A 28 7.67 -4.58 -8.60
C LEU A 28 7.10 -5.68 -7.71
N ALA A 29 7.96 -6.19 -6.82
CA ALA A 29 7.64 -7.24 -5.86
C ALA A 29 7.68 -6.74 -4.41
N ARG A 30 8.36 -5.61 -4.15
CA ARG A 30 8.42 -4.99 -2.83
C ARG A 30 8.33 -3.47 -2.93
N LEU A 31 7.41 -2.89 -2.16
CA LEU A 31 7.26 -1.46 -1.98
C LEU A 31 7.22 -1.16 -0.47
N ASP A 32 8.24 -0.45 0.00
CA ASP A 32 8.30 0.00 1.39
C ASP A 32 8.15 1.52 1.47
N MET A 33 7.18 1.97 2.25
CA MET A 33 6.86 3.37 2.53
C MET A 33 6.62 3.57 4.03
N THR A 34 7.22 2.72 4.87
CA THR A 34 7.12 2.82 6.32
C THR A 34 7.63 4.16 6.84
N SER A 35 7.08 4.61 7.97
CA SER A 35 7.50 5.83 8.66
C SER A 35 7.50 7.08 7.77
N ASN A 36 6.45 7.26 6.97
CA ASN A 36 6.19 8.47 6.18
C ASN A 36 5.05 9.30 6.81
N ARG A 37 4.52 10.29 6.09
CA ARG A 37 3.40 11.16 6.52
C ARG A 37 2.12 10.92 5.71
N LEU A 38 1.98 9.74 5.13
CA LEU A 38 0.87 9.40 4.26
C LEU A 38 -0.44 9.45 5.05
N ARG A 39 -1.37 10.26 4.56
CA ARG A 39 -2.75 10.33 5.10
C ARG A 39 -3.73 9.48 4.32
N THR A 40 -3.47 9.27 3.04
CA THR A 40 -4.30 8.45 2.18
C THR A 40 -3.42 7.77 1.14
N LEU A 41 -3.97 6.74 0.51
CA LEU A 41 -3.36 6.03 -0.60
C LEU A 41 -4.40 5.95 -1.72
N PRO A 42 -4.08 6.39 -2.95
CA PRO A 42 -4.98 6.20 -4.07
C PRO A 42 -5.11 4.70 -4.37
N PRO A 43 -6.28 4.23 -4.82
CA PRO A 43 -6.40 2.88 -5.35
C PRO A 43 -5.49 2.74 -6.57
N ASP A 44 -4.65 1.70 -6.58
CA ASP A 44 -3.76 1.40 -7.70
C ASP A 44 -3.86 -0.11 -8.01
N PRO A 45 -3.87 -0.51 -9.31
CA PRO A 45 -3.85 -1.92 -9.70
C PRO A 45 -2.71 -2.72 -9.06
N LEU A 46 -1.58 -2.06 -8.77
CA LEU A 46 -0.45 -2.65 -8.08
C LEU A 46 -0.83 -3.17 -6.68
N PHE A 47 -1.63 -2.42 -5.91
CA PHE A 47 -2.02 -2.82 -4.56
C PHE A 47 -3.02 -3.98 -4.54
N ALA A 48 -3.83 -4.14 -5.59
CA ALA A 48 -4.69 -5.32 -5.72
C ALA A 48 -3.90 -6.63 -5.75
N ARG A 49 -2.63 -6.60 -6.18
CA ARG A 49 -1.72 -7.76 -6.18
C ARG A 49 -1.17 -8.12 -4.80
N SER A 50 -1.39 -7.28 -3.77
CA SER A 50 -0.93 -7.55 -2.40
C SER A 50 -1.92 -8.41 -1.60
N GLN A 51 -3.05 -8.82 -2.19
CA GLN A 51 -4.08 -9.61 -1.51
C GLN A 51 -3.59 -11.04 -1.25
N THR A 52 -3.43 -11.39 0.03
CA THR A 52 -3.15 -12.78 0.44
C THR A 52 -4.40 -13.62 0.24
N GLY A 53 -4.30 -14.68 -0.59
CA GLY A 53 -5.42 -15.56 -0.93
C GLY A 53 -5.94 -15.39 -2.36
N ALA A 54 -5.49 -14.37 -3.09
CA ALA A 54 -5.64 -14.35 -4.54
C ALA A 54 -4.77 -15.48 -5.11
N ILE A 55 -5.38 -16.50 -5.71
CA ILE A 55 -4.69 -17.45 -6.58
C ILE A 55 -3.98 -16.60 -7.62
N SER A 56 -2.64 -16.57 -7.60
CA SER A 56 -1.82 -15.80 -8.55
C SER A 56 -2.37 -16.07 -9.95
N PRO A 57 -3.07 -15.11 -10.61
CA PRO A 57 -3.90 -15.48 -11.75
C PRO A 57 -3.07 -15.96 -12.94
N THR A 58 -1.75 -15.68 -12.93
CA THR A 58 -0.79 -16.09 -13.94
C THR A 58 0.63 -16.14 -13.36
N PRO A 59 1.56 -16.91 -13.97
CA PRO A 59 2.99 -16.93 -13.61
C PRO A 59 3.72 -15.59 -13.84
N TYR A 60 3.05 -14.59 -14.43
CA TYR A 60 3.62 -13.28 -14.75
C TYR A 60 3.25 -12.19 -13.75
N ASN A 61 2.30 -12.44 -12.85
CA ASN A 61 1.83 -11.44 -11.89
C ASN A 61 2.21 -11.90 -10.47
N THR A 62 3.38 -11.45 -10.02
CA THR A 62 3.90 -11.78 -8.68
C THR A 62 3.09 -11.04 -7.61
N ILE A 63 2.92 -11.68 -6.46
CA ILE A 63 2.38 -11.02 -5.26
C ILE A 63 3.35 -9.92 -4.85
N ILE A 64 2.84 -8.73 -4.55
CA ILE A 64 3.63 -7.61 -4.06
C ILE A 64 3.57 -7.53 -2.53
N SER A 65 4.72 -7.38 -1.89
CA SER A 65 4.85 -7.01 -0.49
C SER A 65 4.79 -5.49 -0.36
N LEU A 66 3.82 -4.98 0.40
CA LEU A 66 3.56 -3.55 0.59
C LEU A 66 3.74 -3.20 2.07
N ASN A 67 4.62 -2.27 2.42
CA ASN A 67 4.77 -1.84 3.81
C ASN A 67 4.47 -0.34 3.91
N PHE A 68 3.56 0.05 4.79
CA PHE A 68 3.25 1.46 5.08
C PHE A 68 2.99 1.71 6.56
N GLY A 69 3.46 0.82 7.44
CA GLY A 69 3.38 1.01 8.89
C GLY A 69 4.01 2.34 9.34
N GLY A 70 3.52 2.91 10.43
CA GLY A 70 4.03 4.19 10.95
C GLY A 70 3.59 5.43 10.16
N ASN A 71 2.56 5.31 9.30
CA ASN A 71 1.96 6.44 8.60
C ASN A 71 0.67 6.91 9.28
N PRO A 72 0.38 8.22 9.34
CA PRO A 72 -0.83 8.76 9.96
C PRO A 72 -2.04 8.67 9.04
N LEU A 73 -2.50 7.46 8.71
CA LEU A 73 -3.61 7.26 7.76
C LEU A 73 -4.92 7.86 8.28
N HIS A 74 -5.65 8.52 7.38
CA HIS A 74 -6.99 9.05 7.58
C HIS A 74 -8.02 8.06 7.04
N CYS A 75 -8.45 7.14 7.90
CA CYS A 75 -9.38 6.08 7.59
C CYS A 75 -10.81 6.60 7.46
N ASN A 76 -11.12 7.07 6.26
CA ASN A 76 -12.46 7.46 5.80
C ASN A 76 -12.95 6.48 4.71
N CYS A 77 -13.96 6.89 3.93
CA CYS A 77 -14.48 6.11 2.81
C CYS A 77 -13.49 5.96 1.65
N GLU A 78 -12.50 6.84 1.52
CA GLU A 78 -11.49 6.80 0.45
C GLU A 78 -10.51 5.62 0.66
N LEU A 79 -10.21 5.28 1.91
CA LEU A 79 -9.37 4.11 2.26
C LEU A 79 -10.17 2.80 2.40
N LEU A 80 -11.45 2.78 2.00
CA LEU A 80 -12.28 1.57 2.10
C LEU A 80 -11.74 0.41 1.26
N TRP A 81 -11.12 0.71 0.11
CA TRP A 81 -10.47 -0.30 -0.72
C TRP A 81 -9.33 -0.99 0.05
N LEU A 82 -8.54 -0.23 0.81
CA LEU A 82 -7.38 -0.71 1.56
C LEU A 82 -7.82 -1.62 2.69
N ARG A 83 -8.90 -1.25 3.40
CA ARG A 83 -9.52 -2.09 4.45
C ARG A 83 -10.05 -3.41 3.91
N ARG A 84 -10.49 -3.46 2.65
CA ARG A 84 -11.02 -4.67 2.01
C ARG A 84 -9.92 -5.61 1.52
N LEU A 85 -8.66 -5.17 1.49
CA LEU A 85 -7.55 -6.05 1.16
C LEU A 85 -7.30 -7.00 2.32
N THR A 86 -7.39 -8.30 2.07
CA THR A 86 -6.90 -9.32 3.00
C THR A 86 -5.37 -9.30 2.97
N ARG A 87 -4.75 -8.94 4.09
CA ARG A 87 -3.29 -8.82 4.23
C ARG A 87 -2.88 -9.51 5.53
N GLY A 88 -1.72 -10.15 5.53
CA GLY A 88 -1.23 -10.88 6.72
C GLY A 88 -0.65 -9.99 7.83
N ASP A 89 -0.34 -8.72 7.51
CA ASP A 89 0.10 -7.73 8.49
C ASP A 89 -1.09 -6.85 8.89
N ASP A 90 -1.82 -7.30 9.91
CA ASP A 90 -2.90 -6.58 10.59
C ASP A 90 -2.34 -5.44 11.45
N MET A 91 -1.47 -4.59 10.90
CA MET A 91 -1.00 -3.41 11.62
C MET A 91 -2.03 -2.29 11.46
N GLU A 92 -2.84 -2.13 12.49
CA GLU A 92 -3.87 -1.09 12.56
C GLU A 92 -3.22 0.30 12.50
N THR A 93 -3.37 0.92 11.33
CA THR A 93 -2.55 2.05 10.86
C THR A 93 -3.36 3.35 10.77
N CYS A 94 -4.62 3.32 11.20
CA CYS A 94 -5.46 4.50 11.24
C CYS A 94 -4.97 5.44 12.36
N ALA A 95 -4.65 6.69 12.01
CA ALA A 95 -4.39 7.75 12.98
C ALA A 95 -5.60 8.67 13.14
N THR A 96 -6.46 8.74 12.14
CA THR A 96 -7.70 9.52 12.18
C THR A 96 -8.82 8.79 11.41
N PRO A 97 -10.10 9.03 11.71
CA PRO A 97 -10.61 9.82 12.84
C PRO A 97 -10.27 9.17 14.20
N PRO A 98 -10.25 9.93 15.32
CA PRO A 98 -9.77 9.46 16.63
C PRO A 98 -10.46 8.19 17.13
N HIS A 99 -11.72 7.98 16.77
CA HIS A 99 -12.49 6.78 17.12
C HIS A 99 -11.97 5.49 16.43
N LEU A 100 -11.23 5.63 15.33
CA LEU A 100 -10.54 4.54 14.65
C LEU A 100 -9.02 4.55 14.91
N ALA A 101 -8.51 5.52 15.67
CA ALA A 101 -7.09 5.65 15.94
C ALA A 101 -6.67 4.61 16.99
N ALA A 102 -5.62 3.84 16.70
CA ALA A 102 -5.19 2.71 17.54
C ALA A 102 -6.31 1.67 17.79
N ARG A 103 -7.24 1.57 16.83
CA ARG A 103 -8.01 0.35 16.53
C ARG A 103 -7.08 -0.82 16.69
#